data_AF-B3C6H4-F1
#
_entry.id   AF-B3C6H4-F1
#
_cell.length_a   1.000
_cell.length_b   1.000
_cell.length_c   1.000
_cell.angle_alpha   90.00
_cell.angle_beta   90.00
_cell.angle_gamma   90.00
#
_symmetry.space_group_name_H-M   'P 1'
#
loop_
_entity.id
_entity.type
_entity.pdbx_description
1 polymer ?
#
loop_
_entity_poly.entity_id
_entity_poly.type
_entity_poly.pdbx_seq_one_letter_code
_entity_poly.pdbx_strand_id
1 'polypeptide(L)'
;MKDTQIIMLGTGNAGVTRCYNTCFAILTTENVLLVDADGGNGILVQLEKAGIAIERIHDMFVTHAHTDHILGAVWVIRMVAQRMQSGKYTVID
;
A
#
# COMPACT_ATOMS: atom_id res chain seq x y z
N MET A 1 7.57 23.72 5.12
CA MET A 1 7.24 22.84 3.99
C MET A 1 6.34 21.75 4.53
N LYS A 2 5.29 21.37 3.82
CA LYS A 2 4.52 20.18 4.18
C LYS A 2 5.35 19.00 3.67
N ASP A 3 6.03 18.31 4.59
CA ASP A 3 7.08 17.36 4.21
C ASP A 3 6.48 16.10 3.59
N THR A 4 6.75 15.89 2.31
CA THR A 4 6.50 14.61 1.63
C THR A 4 7.47 13.56 2.19
N GLN A 5 6.96 12.40 2.56
CA GLN A 5 7.75 11.32 3.14
C GLN A 5 7.65 10.05 2.30
N ILE A 6 8.74 9.29 2.24
CA ILE A 6 8.76 7.94 1.67
C ILE A 6 8.94 6.95 2.82
N ILE A 7 8.04 5.98 2.91
CA ILE A 7 8.12 4.88 3.86
C ILE A 7 8.35 3.59 3.09
N MET A 8 9.49 2.94 3.35
CA MET A 8 9.79 1.62 2.80
C MET A 8 9.00 0.56 3.57
N LEU A 9 8.01 -0.04 2.90
CA LEU A 9 7.21 -1.14 3.45
C LEU A 9 7.88 -2.49 3.22
N GLY A 10 8.71 -2.61 2.20
CA GLY A 10 9.55 -3.78 1.96
C GLY A 10 10.68 -3.46 1.00
N THR A 11 11.77 -4.21 1.12
CA THR A 11 13.02 -4.02 0.36
C THR A 11 13.57 -5.34 -0.17
N GLY A 12 12.79 -6.42 -0.08
CA GLY A 12 13.15 -7.72 -0.64
C GLY A 12 12.91 -7.81 -2.14
N ASN A 13 13.31 -8.96 -2.71
CA ASN A 13 13.08 -9.30 -4.10
C ASN A 13 12.59 -10.75 -4.25
N ALA A 14 11.71 -11.00 -5.22
CA ALA A 14 11.27 -12.32 -5.65
C ALA A 14 10.89 -13.24 -4.48
N GLY A 15 11.65 -14.32 -4.27
CA GLY A 15 11.38 -15.35 -3.26
C GLY A 15 11.94 -15.06 -1.87
N VAL A 16 12.08 -13.78 -1.48
CA VAL A 16 12.64 -13.41 -0.18
C VAL A 16 11.84 -14.03 0.97
N THR A 17 12.54 -14.44 2.04
CA THR A 17 11.91 -15.18 3.17
C THR A 17 11.96 -14.43 4.50
N ARG A 18 12.73 -13.34 4.60
CA ARG A 18 13.03 -12.66 5.87
C ARG A 18 12.54 -11.22 5.96
N CYS A 19 12.07 -10.67 4.84
CA CYS A 19 11.46 -9.35 4.78
C CYS A 19 10.33 -9.38 3.74
N TYR A 20 9.60 -8.27 3.67
CA TYR A 20 8.59 -8.07 2.66
C TYR A 20 9.23 -7.63 1.34
N ASN A 21 8.66 -8.05 0.21
CA ASN A 21 9.13 -7.65 -1.12
C ASN A 21 8.96 -6.15 -1.35
N THR A 22 9.63 -5.65 -2.39
CA THR A 22 9.71 -4.24 -2.73
C THR A 22 8.31 -3.60 -2.75
N CYS A 23 8.11 -2.66 -1.83
CA CYS A 23 6.86 -1.92 -1.66
C CYS A 23 7.15 -0.67 -0.84
N PHE A 24 6.61 0.47 -1.24
CA PHE A 24 6.78 1.71 -0.49
C PHE A 24 5.56 2.61 -0.62
N ALA A 25 5.41 3.50 0.34
CA ALA A 25 4.35 4.48 0.36
C ALA A 25 4.94 5.89 0.30
N ILE A 26 4.37 6.73 -0.56
CA ILE A 26 4.65 8.17 -0.59
C ILE A 26 3.51 8.85 0.16
N LEU A 27 3.84 9.46 1.30
CA LEU A 27 2.90 10.18 2.14
C LEU A 27 2.97 11.65 1.80
N THR A 28 1.84 12.21 1.42
CA THR A 28 1.63 13.66 1.35
C THR A 28 0.74 14.09 2.51
N THR A 29 0.49 15.39 2.62
CA THR A 29 -0.51 15.89 3.59
C THR A 29 -1.93 15.47 3.23
N GLU A 30 -2.22 15.27 1.94
CA GLU A 30 -3.56 14.99 1.44
C GLU A 30 -3.83 13.49 1.47
N ASN A 31 -2.90 12.69 0.94
CA ASN A 31 -3.12 11.28 0.65
C ASN A 31 -1.84 10.45 0.73
N VAL A 32 -2.00 9.16 0.47
CA VAL A 32 -0.94 8.19 0.30
C VAL A 32 -1.03 7.60 -1.10
N LEU A 33 0.12 7.61 -1.79
CA LEU A 33 0.36 6.79 -2.97
C LEU A 33 1.07 5.51 -2.53
N LEU A 34 0.44 4.36 -2.75
CA LEU A 34 1.05 3.05 -2.54
C LEU A 34 1.72 2.58 -3.85
N VAL A 35 2.99 2.20 -3.78
CA VAL A 35 3.72 1.64 -4.92
C VAL A 35 4.01 0.16 -4.66
N ASP A 36 3.49 -0.67 -5.55
CA ASP A 36 3.49 -2.14 -5.50
C ASP A 36 2.86 -2.75 -4.24
N ALA A 37 2.49 -4.03 -4.30
CA ALA A 37 2.08 -4.83 -3.16
C ALA A 37 2.17 -6.33 -3.45
N ASP A 38 2.93 -7.06 -2.64
CA ASP A 38 3.11 -8.51 -2.71
C ASP A 38 2.24 -9.31 -1.70
N GLY A 39 2.43 -10.62 -1.62
CA GLY A 39 2.28 -11.40 -0.39
C GLY A 39 0.82 -11.64 0.00
N GLY A 40 -0.12 -11.38 -0.90
CA GLY A 40 -1.55 -11.44 -0.61
C GLY A 40 -1.93 -10.41 0.47
N ASN A 41 -2.50 -10.86 1.58
CA ASN A 41 -2.88 -9.96 2.67
C ASN A 41 -1.68 -9.48 3.52
N GLY A 42 -0.46 -9.94 3.24
CA GLY A 42 0.77 -9.51 3.93
C GLY A 42 1.01 -8.00 3.86
N ILE A 43 0.54 -7.33 2.80
CA ILE A 43 0.56 -5.86 2.70
C ILE A 43 -0.12 -5.17 3.88
N LEU A 44 -1.21 -5.74 4.40
CA LEU A 44 -1.98 -5.15 5.49
C LEU A 44 -1.15 -5.09 6.79
N VAL A 45 -0.32 -6.12 7.03
CA VAL A 45 0.61 -6.15 8.15
C VAL A 45 1.68 -5.07 8.01
N GLN A 46 2.16 -4.80 6.81
CA GLN A 46 3.16 -3.76 6.56
C GLN A 46 2.57 -2.35 6.74
N LEU A 47 1.34 -2.12 6.26
CA LEU A 47 0.61 -0.87 6.51
C LEU A 47 0.38 -0.64 8.01
N GLU A 48 -0.01 -1.68 8.75
CA GLU A 48 -0.19 -1.59 10.21
C GLU A 48 1.12 -1.24 10.93
N LYS A 49 2.22 -1.92 10.62
CA LYS A 49 3.55 -1.62 11.19
C LYS A 49 4.02 -0.19 10.89
N ALA A 50 3.67 0.33 9.71
CA ALA A 50 3.99 1.68 9.30
C ALA A 50 3.02 2.75 9.83
N GLY A 51 1.92 2.35 10.50
CA GLY A 51 0.88 3.27 10.96
C GLY A 51 0.11 3.93 9.81
N ILE A 52 0.06 3.30 8.63
CA ILE A 52 -0.63 3.83 7.45
C ILE A 52 -2.06 3.29 7.44
N ALA A 53 -3.02 4.18 7.65
CA ALA A 53 -4.44 3.85 7.49
C ALA A 53 -4.77 3.61 6.01
N ILE A 54 -5.45 2.50 5.72
CA ILE A 54 -5.81 2.11 4.35
C ILE A 54 -6.75 3.13 3.68
N GLU A 55 -7.52 3.87 4.48
CA GLU A 55 -8.41 4.94 4.04
C GLU A 55 -7.68 6.15 3.48
N ARG A 56 -6.37 6.27 3.74
CA ARG A 56 -5.55 7.34 3.15
C ARG A 56 -4.95 6.97 1.80
N ILE A 57 -5.04 5.71 1.38
CA ILE A 57 -4.48 5.23 0.12
C ILE A 57 -5.48 5.58 -0.99
N HIS A 58 -5.24 6.70 -1.66
CA HIS A 58 -6.06 7.17 -2.77
C HIS A 58 -5.51 6.76 -4.13
N ASP A 59 -4.20 6.56 -4.20
CA ASP A 59 -3.52 6.18 -5.42
C ASP A 59 -2.73 4.89 -5.20
N MET A 60 -2.73 4.04 -6.21
CA MET A 60 -1.88 2.87 -6.26
C MET A 60 -1.21 2.78 -7.62
N PHE A 61 0.11 2.61 -7.62
CA PHE A 61 0.89 2.36 -8.83
C PHE A 61 1.54 0.98 -8.75
N VAL A 62 1.31 0.16 -9.76
CA VAL A 62 1.96 -1.15 -9.91
C VAL A 62 2.99 -1.03 -11.02
N THR A 63 4.25 -1.29 -10.69
CA THR A 63 5.38 -1.06 -11.59
C THR A 63 5.37 -2.02 -12.78
N HIS A 64 5.15 -3.32 -12.53
CA HIS A 64 5.09 -4.36 -13.56
C HIS A 64 4.42 -5.63 -13.01
N ALA A 65 4.14 -6.59 -13.90
CA ALA A 65 3.27 -7.75 -13.63
C ALA A 65 3.99 -8.98 -13.05
N HIS A 66 5.05 -8.80 -12.27
CA HIS A 66 5.64 -9.92 -11.52
C HIS A 66 4.88 -10.16 -10.21
N THR A 67 4.81 -11.43 -9.80
CA THR A 67 3.97 -11.83 -8.65
C THR A 67 4.37 -11.14 -7.36
N ASP A 68 5.67 -10.90 -7.18
CA ASP A 68 6.25 -10.18 -6.04
C ASP A 68 5.93 -8.68 -5.99
N HIS A 69 5.14 -8.17 -6.93
CA HIS A 69 4.69 -6.77 -6.98
C HIS A 69 3.16 -6.60 -7.02
N ILE A 70 2.39 -7.64 -7.35
CA ILE A 70 0.95 -7.49 -7.68
C ILE A 70 -0.02 -8.23 -6.75
N LEU A 71 0.40 -9.32 -6.10
CA LEU A 71 -0.55 -10.22 -5.44
C LEU A 71 -1.25 -9.59 -4.22
N GLY A 72 -0.62 -8.61 -3.58
CA GLY A 72 -1.22 -7.83 -2.50
C GLY A 72 -2.13 -6.69 -2.95
N ALA A 73 -2.02 -6.25 -4.22
CA ALA A 73 -2.80 -5.14 -4.74
C ALA A 73 -4.31 -5.42 -4.67
N VAL A 74 -4.70 -6.66 -4.99
CA VAL A 74 -6.10 -7.11 -4.92
C VAL A 74 -6.66 -6.97 -3.49
N TRP A 75 -5.83 -7.22 -2.47
CA TRP A 75 -6.24 -7.04 -1.08
C TRP A 75 -6.40 -5.57 -0.70
N VAL A 76 -5.50 -4.70 -1.15
CA VAL A 76 -5.62 -3.25 -0.94
C VAL A 76 -6.92 -2.73 -1.56
N ILE A 77 -7.18 -3.06 -2.83
CA ILE A 77 -8.41 -2.67 -3.54
C ILE A 77 -9.65 -3.17 -2.80
N ARG A 78 -9.68 -4.44 -2.40
CA ARG A 78 -10.79 -5.03 -1.63
C ARG A 78 -11.04 -4.25 -0.34
N MET A 79 -9.99 -3.95 0.42
CA MET A 79 -10.12 -3.27 1.70
C MET A 79 -10.55 -1.82 1.54
N VAL A 80 -10.01 -1.11 0.56
CA VAL A 80 -10.47 0.25 0.19
C VAL A 80 -11.95 0.24 -0.18
N ALA A 81 -12.37 -0.68 -1.06
CA ALA A 81 -13.78 -0.82 -1.44
C ALA A 81 -14.69 -1.12 -0.24
N GLN A 82 -14.25 -1.94 0.71
CA GLN A 82 -14.99 -2.17 1.96
C GLN A 82 -15.09 -0.91 2.82
N ARG A 83 -14.02 -0.10 2.90
CA ARG A 83 -14.05 1.18 3.63
C ARG A 83 -15.01 2.17 2.98
N MET A 84 -15.00 2.26 1.66
CA MET A 84 -15.97 3.04 0.88
C MET A 84 -17.41 2.58 1.18
N GLN A 85 -17.68 1.28 1.09
CA GLN A 85 -19.01 0.71 1.37
C GLN A 85 -19.49 1.01 2.79
N SER A 86 -18.57 1.09 3.76
CA SER A 86 -18.88 1.41 5.15
C SER A 86 -18.97 2.91 5.47
N GLY A 87 -18.81 3.79 4.48
CA GLY A 87 -18.80 5.24 4.67
C GLY A 87 -17.56 5.76 5.43
N LYS A 88 -16.50 4.95 5.53
CA LYS A 88 -15.25 5.27 6.25
C LYS A 88 -14.13 5.77 5.33
N TYR A 89 -14.40 5.88 4.04
CA TYR A 89 -13.44 6.35 3.05
C TYR A 89 -13.95 7.66 2.44
N THR A 90 -13.19 8.74 2.57
CA THR A 90 -13.51 10.04 1.99
C THR A 90 -12.85 10.16 0.64
N VAL A 91 -13.61 10.13 -0.46
CA VAL A 91 -13.06 10.40 -1.80
C VAL A 91 -12.53 11.83 -1.84
N ILE A 92 -11.32 11.99 -2.36
CA ILE A 92 -10.70 13.30 -2.64
C ILE A 92 -10.73 13.52 -4.16
N ASP A 93 -10.99 14.76 -4.56
CA ASP A 93 -11.07 15.18 -5.97
C ASP A 93 -9.70 15.61 -6.53
#